data_AF-A0A8C5YBY0-F1
#
_entry.id   AF-A0A8C5YBY0-F1
#
_cell.length_a   1.000
_cell.length_b   1.000
_cell.length_c   1.000
_cell.angle_alpha   90.00
_cell.angle_beta   90.00
_cell.angle_gamma   90.00
#
_symmetry.space_group_name_H-M   'P 1'
#
loop_
_entity.id
_entity.type
_entity.pdbx_description
1 polymer ?
#
loop_
_entity_poly.entity_id
_entity_poly.type
_entity_poly.pdbx_seq_one_letter_code
_entity_poly.pdbx_strand_id
1 'polypeptide(L)'
;MASTGSQASDIDEIFGFFSDGAPPTKKPRKLLPSLKTKKPRELVLVIGTGISAAVAPQVPALKSWKGLIQALLDAAIDFDLLEDEESKKFQKCLHEDKNLVHVAHDLIQKLSPRTSNVRSTFFKDCLYEVFDDLESKMEDSGKQLLQSVLHLMENGALVLTTNFDNLLELYAADQGKQLESLDLTDEKKVLEWAQEKRKLSVLHIHGVYTNPSGIVLHPAGYQNVLRNTEVMREIQKLYENKSFLFLGCGWTVDDTTFQALFLEAVKHKSDLEHFMLVRRGDVDEFKKLRENMLDKGIKVISYGNDYADLPEYFKRLTCEISTRGRSGEVTKINEVLTENPGFVNRSYYEDGWLIKMTLSKPSEPDKLMSEEAYEKYIKSIEE
;
A
#
# COMPACT_ATOMS: atom_id res chain seq x y z
N MET A 1 -32.10 -38.03 -38.16
CA MET A 1 -32.96 -36.84 -37.97
C MET A 1 -33.99 -37.21 -36.91
N ALA A 2 -33.89 -36.62 -35.72
CA ALA A 2 -34.91 -35.72 -35.10
C ALA A 2 -36.30 -36.38 -34.91
N SER A 3 -37.02 -36.34 -33.78
CA SER A 3 -36.87 -35.60 -32.54
C SER A 3 -37.74 -36.25 -31.42
N THR A 4 -37.33 -36.03 -30.17
CA THR A 4 -38.12 -35.70 -28.96
C THR A 4 -39.46 -36.38 -28.64
N GLY A 5 -39.47 -37.10 -27.52
CA GLY A 5 -40.63 -37.41 -26.69
C GLY A 5 -40.32 -37.23 -25.19
N SER A 6 -41.07 -36.33 -24.53
CA SER A 6 -41.45 -36.23 -23.10
C SER A 6 -41.34 -37.54 -22.29
N GLN A 7 -40.92 -37.61 -21.02
CA GLN A 7 -41.56 -37.04 -19.82
C GLN A 7 -40.67 -37.25 -18.55
N ALA A 8 -40.95 -36.51 -17.48
CA ALA A 8 -40.19 -36.38 -16.23
C ALA A 8 -40.19 -37.60 -15.28
N SER A 9 -39.12 -37.79 -14.50
CA SER A 9 -39.13 -37.90 -13.02
C SER A 9 -37.71 -38.11 -12.44
N ASP A 10 -37.51 -37.61 -11.22
CA ASP A 10 -36.56 -38.11 -10.19
C ASP A 10 -35.08 -37.70 -10.19
N ILE A 11 -34.74 -36.41 -9.93
CA ILE A 11 -33.48 -36.07 -9.19
C ILE A 11 -33.65 -34.91 -8.16
N ASP A 12 -34.83 -34.32 -7.96
CA ASP A 12 -35.00 -33.17 -7.04
C ASP A 12 -35.24 -33.51 -5.55
N GLU A 13 -34.97 -34.74 -5.11
CA GLU A 13 -35.26 -35.18 -3.72
C GLU A 13 -34.05 -35.75 -2.96
N ILE A 14 -32.86 -35.18 -3.08
CA ILE A 14 -31.82 -35.37 -2.05
C ILE A 14 -31.08 -34.03 -1.88
N PHE A 15 -31.05 -33.51 -0.65
CA PHE A 15 -30.47 -32.22 -0.22
C PHE A 15 -31.43 -31.04 -0.14
N GLY A 16 -32.41 -31.15 0.76
CA GLY A 16 -33.07 -30.00 1.38
C GLY A 16 -33.29 -30.24 2.88
N PHE A 17 -33.12 -29.17 3.68
CA PHE A 17 -33.54 -28.95 5.08
C PHE A 17 -32.53 -29.33 6.19
N PHE A 18 -32.03 -28.48 7.10
CA PHE A 18 -32.12 -27.06 7.52
C PHE A 18 -30.74 -26.71 8.15
N SER A 19 -30.21 -25.48 8.20
CA SER A 19 -30.65 -24.38 9.08
C SER A 19 -29.99 -23.02 8.76
N ASP A 20 -30.74 -21.96 9.08
CA ASP A 20 -30.35 -20.58 9.40
C ASP A 20 -29.55 -19.76 8.37
N GLY A 21 -30.29 -19.00 7.55
CA GLY A 21 -30.44 -17.55 7.75
C GLY A 21 -29.21 -16.62 7.80
N ALA A 22 -27.99 -17.11 7.60
CA ALA A 22 -26.81 -16.27 7.44
C ALA A 22 -26.64 -15.93 5.95
N PRO A 23 -26.42 -14.65 5.58
CA PRO A 23 -26.03 -14.33 4.21
C PRO A 23 -24.77 -15.13 3.86
N PRO A 24 -24.65 -15.66 2.62
CA PRO A 24 -23.50 -16.46 2.23
C PRO A 24 -22.23 -15.66 2.53
N THR A 25 -21.40 -16.19 3.43
CA THR A 25 -20.14 -15.55 3.81
C THR A 25 -19.30 -15.39 2.54
N LYS A 26 -19.06 -14.14 2.14
CA LYS A 26 -18.29 -13.84 0.92
C LYS A 26 -16.94 -14.55 1.02
N LYS A 27 -16.68 -15.48 0.11
CA LYS A 27 -15.41 -16.22 0.06
C LYS A 27 -14.26 -15.20 -0.05
N PRO A 28 -13.24 -15.25 0.82
CA PRO A 28 -12.17 -14.27 0.83
C PRO A 28 -11.45 -14.20 -0.51
N ARG A 29 -11.11 -12.98 -0.96
CA ARG A 29 -10.28 -12.79 -2.16
C ARG A 29 -8.95 -13.53 -1.97
N LYS A 30 -8.49 -14.20 -3.04
CA LYS A 30 -7.22 -14.92 -3.07
C LYS A 30 -6.06 -13.92 -3.17
N LEU A 31 -4.96 -14.24 -2.48
CA LEU A 31 -3.71 -13.49 -2.59
C LEU A 31 -2.95 -13.93 -3.83
N LEU A 32 -2.37 -12.98 -4.57
CA LEU A 32 -1.58 -13.28 -5.75
C LEU A 32 -0.28 -14.02 -5.35
N PRO A 33 0.02 -15.20 -5.92
CA PRO A 33 1.20 -15.98 -5.55
C PRO A 33 2.51 -15.19 -5.67
N SER A 34 2.72 -14.46 -6.75
CA SER A 34 3.98 -13.73 -6.98
C SER A 34 4.20 -12.53 -6.05
N LEU A 35 3.12 -12.02 -5.43
CA LEU A 35 3.19 -10.96 -4.44
C LEU A 35 3.40 -11.53 -3.03
N LYS A 36 2.65 -12.56 -2.65
CA LYS A 36 2.72 -13.13 -1.30
C LYS A 36 4.03 -13.87 -1.00
N THR A 37 4.84 -14.16 -2.02
CA THR A 37 6.19 -14.76 -1.88
C THR A 37 7.30 -13.73 -1.69
N LYS A 38 7.01 -12.44 -1.80
CA LYS A 38 8.00 -11.37 -1.59
C LYS A 38 8.42 -11.30 -0.12
N LYS A 39 9.62 -10.76 0.13
CA LYS A 39 10.11 -10.42 1.46
C LYS A 39 9.91 -8.92 1.73
N PRO A 40 9.71 -8.46 2.98
CA PRO A 40 9.51 -7.03 3.26
C PRO A 40 10.61 -6.12 2.69
N ARG A 41 11.89 -6.49 2.83
CA ARG A 41 13.04 -5.77 2.25
C ARG A 41 13.07 -5.66 0.72
N GLU A 42 12.29 -6.47 0.01
CA GLU A 42 12.16 -6.42 -1.45
C GLU A 42 11.07 -5.42 -1.87
N LEU A 43 10.39 -4.78 -0.92
CA LEU A 43 9.24 -3.92 -1.18
C LEU A 43 9.55 -2.45 -0.93
N VAL A 44 9.00 -1.63 -1.83
CA VAL A 44 8.73 -0.21 -1.57
C VAL A 44 7.21 -0.05 -1.56
N LEU A 45 6.65 0.34 -0.42
CA LEU A 45 5.22 0.62 -0.33
C LEU A 45 4.99 2.07 -0.76
N VAL A 46 4.11 2.25 -1.74
CA VAL A 46 3.63 3.56 -2.17
C VAL A 46 2.25 3.75 -1.56
N ILE A 47 2.15 4.68 -0.62
CA ILE A 47 0.89 5.01 0.06
C ILE A 47 0.23 6.17 -0.68
N GLY A 48 -1.02 5.97 -1.10
CA GLY A 48 -1.85 7.00 -1.71
C GLY A 48 -3.02 7.40 -0.82
N THR A 49 -3.82 8.35 -1.30
CA THR A 49 -4.96 8.91 -0.56
C THR A 49 -6.02 7.87 -0.18
N GLY A 50 -6.09 6.75 -0.90
CA GLY A 50 -7.00 5.65 -0.54
C GLY A 50 -6.68 5.00 0.81
N ILE A 51 -5.42 5.07 1.28
CA ILE A 51 -5.06 4.63 2.63
C ILE A 51 -5.54 5.65 3.66
N SER A 52 -5.23 6.94 3.48
CA SER A 52 -5.68 8.00 4.38
C SER A 52 -7.21 8.04 4.49
N ALA A 53 -7.91 7.83 3.37
CA ALA A 53 -9.36 7.72 3.32
C ALA A 53 -9.92 6.47 4.02
N ALA A 54 -9.19 5.36 4.04
CA ALA A 54 -9.58 4.16 4.78
C ALA A 54 -9.25 4.28 6.28
N VAL A 55 -8.26 5.08 6.63
CA VAL A 55 -7.84 5.30 8.03
C VAL A 55 -8.77 6.25 8.76
N ALA A 56 -9.13 7.36 8.11
CA ALA A 56 -10.00 8.39 8.67
C ALA A 56 -11.04 8.82 7.62
N PRO A 57 -12.04 7.95 7.32
CA PRO A 57 -13.04 8.18 6.27
C PRO A 57 -13.98 9.36 6.56
N GLN A 58 -14.01 9.89 7.77
CA GLN A 58 -14.75 11.09 8.13
C GLN A 58 -14.05 12.38 7.69
N VAL A 59 -12.75 12.34 7.36
CA VAL A 59 -11.96 13.54 7.01
C VAL A 59 -11.98 13.76 5.49
N PRO A 60 -12.71 14.78 4.97
CA PRO A 60 -12.86 14.95 3.52
C PRO A 60 -11.54 15.28 2.82
N ALA A 61 -10.64 16.02 3.49
CA ALA A 61 -9.33 16.42 2.98
C ALA A 61 -8.43 15.23 2.61
N LEU A 62 -8.62 14.07 3.25
CA LEU A 62 -7.82 12.87 3.01
C LEU A 62 -8.32 12.04 1.81
N LYS A 63 -9.52 12.31 1.31
CA LYS A 63 -10.15 11.49 0.27
C LYS A 63 -9.66 11.79 -1.13
N SER A 64 -9.29 13.05 -1.39
CA SER A 64 -8.89 13.49 -2.73
C SER A 64 -8.18 14.84 -2.68
N TRP A 65 -7.44 15.15 -3.74
CA TRP A 65 -6.82 16.46 -3.90
C TRP A 65 -7.86 17.59 -3.92
N LYS A 66 -9.00 17.40 -4.61
CA LYS A 66 -10.11 18.35 -4.60
C LYS A 66 -10.62 18.59 -3.18
N GLY A 67 -10.78 17.52 -2.40
CA GLY A 67 -11.18 17.59 -0.99
C GLY A 67 -10.19 18.37 -0.12
N LEU A 68 -8.88 18.18 -0.34
CA LEU A 68 -7.84 18.94 0.34
C LEU A 68 -7.88 20.43 -0.01
N ILE A 69 -7.96 20.78 -1.30
CA ILE A 69 -7.99 22.18 -1.71
C ILE A 69 -9.27 22.85 -1.20
N GLN A 70 -10.40 22.14 -1.22
CA GLN A 70 -11.66 22.62 -0.63
C GLN A 70 -11.49 22.88 0.87
N ALA A 71 -10.94 21.94 1.64
CA ALA A 71 -10.73 22.11 3.08
C ALA A 71 -9.77 23.27 3.40
N LEU A 72 -8.72 23.46 2.60
CA LEU A 72 -7.83 24.62 2.72
C LEU A 72 -8.54 25.94 2.41
N LEU A 73 -9.41 25.96 1.41
CA LEU A 73 -10.21 27.12 1.07
C LEU A 73 -11.20 27.45 2.19
N ASP A 74 -11.86 26.44 2.75
CA ASP A 74 -12.81 26.60 3.86
C ASP A 74 -12.08 27.16 5.09
N ALA A 75 -10.94 26.58 5.48
CA ALA A 75 -10.11 27.11 6.57
C ALA A 75 -9.63 28.55 6.31
N ALA A 76 -9.30 28.89 5.06
CA ALA A 76 -8.93 30.25 4.70
C ALA A 76 -10.09 31.24 4.81
N ILE A 77 -11.31 30.81 4.51
CA ILE A 77 -12.53 31.61 4.68
C ILE A 77 -12.83 31.78 6.18
N ASP A 78 -12.75 30.71 6.96
CA ASP A 78 -13.02 30.73 8.41
C ASP A 78 -12.04 31.60 9.18
N PHE A 79 -10.81 31.76 8.67
CA PHE A 79 -9.81 32.69 9.19
C PHE A 79 -9.84 34.10 8.59
N ASP A 80 -10.86 34.43 7.79
CA ASP A 80 -11.02 35.73 7.12
C ASP A 80 -9.80 36.14 6.25
N LEU A 81 -9.13 35.17 5.61
CA LEU A 81 -7.90 35.39 4.84
C LEU A 81 -8.15 35.78 3.38
N LEU A 82 -9.41 35.68 2.92
CA LEU A 82 -9.83 35.90 1.55
C LEU A 82 -11.03 36.84 1.50
N GLU A 83 -11.05 37.76 0.54
CA GLU A 83 -12.23 38.59 0.28
C GLU A 83 -13.36 37.75 -0.34
N ASP A 84 -14.62 38.14 -0.13
CA ASP A 84 -15.81 37.41 -0.62
C ASP A 84 -15.75 37.06 -2.11
N GLU A 85 -15.30 38.00 -2.95
CA GLU A 85 -15.19 37.79 -4.39
C GLU A 85 -14.06 36.82 -4.76
N GLU A 86 -12.97 36.80 -4.00
CA GLU A 86 -11.86 35.85 -4.18
C GLU A 86 -12.31 34.44 -3.79
N SER A 87 -12.98 34.30 -2.66
CA SER A 87 -13.56 33.04 -2.18
C SER A 87 -14.52 32.45 -3.20
N LYS A 88 -15.44 33.25 -3.75
CA LYS A 88 -16.35 32.82 -4.83
C LYS A 88 -15.60 32.38 -6.09
N LYS A 89 -14.52 33.08 -6.46
CA LYS A 89 -13.70 32.72 -7.63
C LYS A 89 -13.00 31.37 -7.43
N PHE A 90 -12.38 31.15 -6.26
CA PHE A 90 -11.75 29.86 -5.94
C PHE A 90 -12.77 28.73 -5.91
N GLN A 91 -13.92 28.92 -5.25
CA GLN A 91 -15.00 27.93 -5.27
C GLN A 91 -15.44 27.61 -6.70
N LYS A 92 -15.69 28.62 -7.53
CA LYS A 92 -16.07 28.39 -8.93
C LYS A 92 -15.01 27.58 -9.70
N CYS A 93 -13.73 27.90 -9.54
CA CYS A 93 -12.64 27.16 -10.17
C CYS A 93 -12.56 25.70 -9.72
N LEU A 94 -12.83 25.41 -8.44
CA LEU A 94 -12.90 24.04 -7.89
C LEU A 94 -14.09 23.25 -8.44
N HIS A 95 -15.24 23.89 -8.64
CA HIS A 95 -16.45 23.22 -9.14
C HIS A 95 -16.39 22.95 -10.64
N GLU A 96 -15.73 23.81 -11.42
CA GLU A 96 -15.56 23.65 -12.87
C GLU A 96 -14.49 22.59 -13.25
N ASP A 97 -13.91 21.87 -12.28
CA ASP A 97 -12.80 20.89 -12.46
C ASP A 97 -11.67 21.43 -13.36
N LYS A 98 -11.39 22.73 -13.23
CA LYS A 98 -10.18 23.33 -13.79
C LYS A 98 -8.96 22.65 -13.20
N ASN A 99 -7.82 22.73 -13.91
CA ASN A 99 -6.56 22.13 -13.49
C ASN A 99 -6.27 22.44 -12.00
N LEU A 100 -6.52 21.45 -11.13
CA LEU A 100 -6.51 21.59 -9.66
C LEU A 100 -5.13 22.05 -9.16
N VAL A 101 -4.07 21.73 -9.90
CA VAL A 101 -2.71 22.19 -9.63
C VAL A 101 -2.63 23.71 -9.65
N HIS A 102 -3.22 24.35 -10.66
CA HIS A 102 -3.23 25.82 -10.76
C HIS A 102 -4.06 26.45 -9.66
N VAL A 103 -5.23 25.87 -9.34
CA VAL A 103 -6.10 26.37 -8.26
C VAL A 103 -5.37 26.31 -6.92
N ALA A 104 -4.72 25.18 -6.64
CA ALA A 104 -3.96 25.01 -5.41
C ALA A 104 -2.73 25.94 -5.35
N HIS A 105 -2.04 26.12 -6.48
CA HIS A 105 -0.92 27.05 -6.58
C HIS A 105 -1.33 28.49 -6.25
N ASP A 106 -2.40 28.98 -6.88
CA ASP A 106 -2.91 30.33 -6.67
C ASP A 106 -3.39 30.54 -5.22
N LEU A 107 -4.06 29.54 -4.65
CA LEU A 107 -4.49 29.57 -3.25
C LEU A 107 -3.29 29.64 -2.30
N ILE A 108 -2.26 28.80 -2.49
CA ILE A 108 -1.05 28.85 -1.65
C ILE A 108 -0.35 30.19 -1.77
N GLN A 109 -0.22 30.76 -2.97
CA GLN A 109 0.41 32.06 -3.15
C GLN A 109 -0.32 33.14 -2.36
N LYS A 110 -1.66 33.10 -2.36
CA LYS A 110 -2.50 34.04 -1.61
C LYS A 110 -2.37 33.85 -0.10
N LEU A 111 -2.26 32.61 0.37
CA LEU A 111 -2.06 32.27 1.80
C LEU A 111 -0.59 32.40 2.26
N SER A 112 0.36 32.61 1.34
CA SER A 112 1.78 32.77 1.65
C SER A 112 2.37 34.03 0.99
N PRO A 113 1.81 35.24 1.24
CA PRO A 113 2.33 36.45 0.63
C PRO A 113 3.77 36.68 1.06
N ARG A 114 4.63 37.01 0.09
CA ARG A 114 6.02 37.42 0.36
C ARG A 114 6.01 38.89 0.77
N THR A 115 6.15 39.17 2.07
CA THR A 115 6.55 40.50 2.55
C THR A 115 8.06 40.53 2.77
N SER A 116 8.68 41.70 2.62
CA SER A 116 10.14 41.86 2.48
C SER A 116 10.99 41.30 3.62
N ASN A 117 10.42 41.05 4.82
CA ASN A 117 11.19 40.55 5.97
C ASN A 117 10.55 39.38 6.75
N VAL A 118 9.31 38.96 6.47
CA VAL A 118 8.65 37.82 7.15
C VAL A 118 7.77 37.04 6.16
N ARG A 119 7.93 35.71 6.11
CA ARG A 119 7.02 34.82 5.36
C ARG A 119 5.77 34.60 6.21
N SER A 120 4.60 34.88 5.65
CA SER A 120 3.33 34.63 6.34
C SER A 120 3.18 33.15 6.73
N THR A 121 2.58 32.90 7.90
CA THR A 121 2.24 31.57 8.40
C THR A 121 0.82 31.15 8.04
N PHE A 122 0.01 31.98 7.38
CA PHE A 122 -1.39 31.66 7.15
C PHE A 122 -1.62 30.32 6.45
N PHE A 123 -0.83 30.00 5.43
CA PHE A 123 -0.90 28.67 4.78
C PHE A 123 -0.60 27.52 5.75
N LYS A 124 0.38 27.71 6.64
CA LYS A 124 0.67 26.75 7.72
C LYS A 124 -0.55 26.63 8.62
N ASP A 125 -1.11 27.74 9.08
CA ASP A 125 -2.22 27.76 10.02
C ASP A 125 -3.47 27.06 9.43
N CYS A 126 -3.78 27.29 8.14
CA CYS A 126 -4.83 26.55 7.43
C CYS A 126 -4.54 25.03 7.35
N LEU A 127 -3.30 24.62 7.08
CA LEU A 127 -2.94 23.20 7.05
C LEU A 127 -3.11 22.53 8.42
N TYR A 128 -2.70 23.22 9.49
CA TYR A 128 -2.88 22.72 10.85
C TYR A 128 -4.36 22.56 11.19
N GLU A 129 -5.21 23.51 10.79
CA GLU A 129 -6.67 23.39 10.96
C GLU A 129 -7.23 22.17 10.20
N VAL A 130 -6.86 22.01 8.93
CA VAL A 130 -7.34 20.90 8.09
C VAL A 130 -6.93 19.53 8.64
N PHE A 131 -5.71 19.43 9.18
CA PHE A 131 -5.16 18.19 9.72
C PHE A 131 -5.16 18.17 11.26
N ASP A 132 -5.98 18.99 11.90
CA ASP A 132 -6.06 19.00 13.35
C ASP A 132 -6.66 17.68 13.85
N ASP A 133 -6.15 17.22 15.00
CA ASP A 133 -6.65 16.05 15.72
C ASP A 133 -6.87 14.80 14.84
N LEU A 134 -5.98 14.53 13.89
CA LEU A 134 -6.06 13.35 13.02
C LEU A 134 -6.01 12.04 13.80
N GLU A 135 -5.32 12.01 14.94
CA GLU A 135 -5.16 10.82 15.79
C GLU A 135 -6.50 10.33 16.35
N SER A 136 -7.35 11.24 16.84
CA SER A 136 -8.69 10.89 17.34
C SER A 136 -9.64 10.42 16.22
N LYS A 137 -9.34 10.81 14.98
CA LYS A 137 -10.14 10.51 13.78
C LYS A 137 -9.79 9.15 13.16
N MET A 138 -8.77 8.44 13.63
CA MET A 138 -8.42 7.12 13.09
C MET A 138 -9.41 6.04 13.55
N GLU A 139 -10.06 5.36 12.60
CA GLU A 139 -10.91 4.20 12.89
C GLU A 139 -10.07 2.93 13.17
N ASP A 140 -10.63 1.98 13.93
CA ASP A 140 -9.93 0.73 14.29
C ASP A 140 -9.49 -0.10 13.07
N SER A 141 -10.33 -0.15 12.03
CA SER A 141 -9.99 -0.85 10.78
C SER A 141 -8.82 -0.16 10.05
N GLY A 142 -8.79 1.18 10.11
CA GLY A 142 -7.70 2.02 9.67
C GLY A 142 -6.39 1.77 10.42
N LYS A 143 -6.46 1.72 11.75
CA LYS A 143 -5.32 1.40 12.61
C LYS A 143 -4.73 0.03 12.28
N GLN A 144 -5.55 -0.99 12.01
CA GLN A 144 -5.07 -2.32 11.58
C GLN A 144 -4.33 -2.29 10.24
N LEU A 145 -4.77 -1.43 9.32
CA LEU A 145 -4.11 -1.22 8.04
C LEU A 145 -2.73 -0.57 8.24
N LEU A 146 -2.64 0.49 9.06
CA LEU A 146 -1.37 1.13 9.43
C LEU A 146 -0.44 0.19 10.20
N GLN A 147 -0.99 -0.65 11.08
CA GLN A 147 -0.24 -1.70 11.78
C GLN A 147 0.43 -2.66 10.79
N SER A 148 -0.28 -3.05 9.73
CA SER A 148 0.25 -3.94 8.70
C SER A 148 1.36 -3.27 7.89
N VAL A 149 1.24 -1.97 7.60
CA VAL A 149 2.30 -1.18 6.95
C VAL A 149 3.53 -1.07 7.86
N LEU A 150 3.34 -0.67 9.12
CA LEU A 150 4.40 -0.53 10.10
C LEU A 150 5.15 -1.85 10.32
N HIS A 151 4.42 -2.96 10.37
CA HIS A 151 5.04 -4.28 10.48
C HIS A 151 5.97 -4.60 9.30
N LEU A 152 5.60 -4.26 8.06
CA LEU A 152 6.47 -4.44 6.90
C LEU A 152 7.70 -3.52 6.98
N MET A 153 7.53 -2.27 7.43
CA MET A 153 8.64 -1.32 7.64
C MET A 153 9.66 -1.83 8.64
N GLU A 154 9.20 -2.33 9.79
CA GLU A 154 10.06 -2.91 10.82
C GLU A 154 10.90 -4.08 10.29
N ASN A 155 10.42 -4.76 9.23
CA ASN A 155 11.10 -5.86 8.58
C ASN A 155 11.85 -5.45 7.29
N GLY A 156 11.99 -4.14 7.04
CA GLY A 156 12.87 -3.58 6.01
C GLY A 156 12.18 -3.07 4.75
N ALA A 157 10.85 -3.03 4.69
CA ALA A 157 10.17 -2.35 3.59
C ALA A 157 10.39 -0.83 3.67
N LEU A 158 10.65 -0.20 2.53
CA LEU A 158 10.66 1.26 2.44
C LEU A 158 9.24 1.78 2.22
N VAL A 159 8.96 2.99 2.68
CA VAL A 159 7.66 3.64 2.49
C VAL A 159 7.85 5.03 1.92
N LEU A 160 7.06 5.34 0.90
CA LEU A 160 6.91 6.67 0.38
C LEU A 160 5.42 6.99 0.19
N THR A 161 5.09 8.27 0.14
CA THR A 161 3.72 8.74 -0.04
C THR A 161 3.69 10.03 -0.88
N THR A 162 2.55 10.24 -1.54
CA THR A 162 2.21 11.52 -2.18
C THR A 162 1.23 12.33 -1.33
N ASN A 163 0.84 11.81 -0.16
CA ASN A 163 -0.08 12.49 0.74
C ASN A 163 0.67 13.50 1.63
N PHE A 164 -0.06 14.52 2.08
CA PHE A 164 0.47 15.55 3.00
C PHE A 164 0.31 15.19 4.47
N ASP A 165 -0.61 14.28 4.80
CA ASP A 165 -0.85 13.81 6.16
C ASP A 165 0.32 12.94 6.67
N ASN A 166 0.41 12.79 8.00
CA ASN A 166 1.40 11.96 8.69
C ASN A 166 0.72 10.85 9.51
N LEU A 167 -0.40 10.30 9.02
CA LEU A 167 -1.21 9.33 9.77
C LEU A 167 -0.41 8.10 10.22
N LEU A 168 0.50 7.61 9.36
CA LEU A 168 1.32 6.45 9.67
C LEU A 168 2.29 6.76 10.82
N GLU A 169 2.86 7.96 10.83
CA GLU A 169 3.79 8.41 11.86
C GLU A 169 3.09 8.71 13.18
N LEU A 170 1.90 9.33 13.15
CA LEU A 170 1.06 9.52 14.34
C LEU A 170 0.70 8.17 14.95
N TYR A 171 0.22 7.22 14.13
CA TYR A 171 -0.08 5.87 14.60
C TYR A 171 1.15 5.18 15.18
N ALA A 172 2.30 5.28 14.51
CA ALA A 172 3.51 4.66 15.02
C ALA A 172 3.98 5.28 16.35
N ALA A 173 3.82 6.60 16.54
CA ALA A 173 4.12 7.28 17.79
C ALA A 173 3.25 6.78 18.94
N ASP A 174 1.95 6.59 18.72
CA ASP A 174 1.03 5.95 19.68
C ASP A 174 1.47 4.51 20.04
N GLN A 175 2.05 3.79 19.08
CA GLN A 175 2.65 2.46 19.31
C GLN A 175 4.07 2.52 19.92
N GLY A 176 4.54 3.69 20.35
CA GLY A 176 5.86 3.90 20.97
C GLY A 176 7.03 3.82 19.98
N LYS A 177 6.78 4.05 18.69
CA LYS A 177 7.78 4.02 17.61
C LYS A 177 7.95 5.42 17.04
N GLN A 178 9.19 5.86 16.87
CA GLN A 178 9.46 7.12 16.16
C GLN A 178 9.74 6.84 14.70
N LEU A 179 8.85 7.35 13.84
CA LEU A 179 9.08 7.43 12.40
C LEU A 179 9.55 8.83 12.04
N GLU A 180 10.53 8.93 11.14
CA GLU A 180 10.98 10.21 10.60
C GLU A 180 10.25 10.51 9.29
N SER A 181 9.56 11.66 9.21
CA SER A 181 9.04 12.18 7.93
C SER A 181 10.15 12.87 7.16
N LEU A 182 10.34 12.46 5.92
CA LEU A 182 11.30 13.02 4.97
C LEU A 182 10.55 13.71 3.83
N ASP A 183 11.13 14.76 3.27
CA ASP A 183 10.62 15.39 2.06
C ASP A 183 11.77 15.63 1.06
N LEU A 184 11.41 16.03 -0.16
CA LEU A 184 12.37 16.24 -1.24
C LEU A 184 13.20 17.53 -1.09
N THR A 185 13.07 18.29 0.00
CA THR A 185 13.91 19.49 0.22
C THR A 185 15.26 19.17 0.86
N ASP A 186 15.41 18.01 1.51
CA ASP A 186 16.65 17.54 2.12
C ASP A 186 17.28 16.40 1.30
N GLU A 187 18.07 16.76 0.29
CA GLU A 187 18.73 15.81 -0.63
C GLU A 187 19.56 14.75 0.11
N LYS A 188 20.22 15.13 1.21
CA LYS A 188 21.06 14.22 1.98
C LYS A 188 20.21 13.14 2.64
N LYS A 189 19.10 13.53 3.27
CA LYS A 189 18.18 12.56 3.89
C LYS A 189 17.54 11.65 2.85
N VAL A 190 17.14 12.21 1.70
CA VAL A 190 16.56 11.43 0.59
C VAL A 190 17.59 10.41 0.06
N LEU A 191 18.85 10.81 -0.10
CA LEU A 191 19.92 9.91 -0.52
C LEU A 191 20.13 8.77 0.48
N GLU A 192 20.22 9.09 1.78
CA GLU A 192 20.40 8.10 2.83
C GLU A 192 19.19 7.15 2.96
N TRP A 193 17.98 7.65 2.70
CA TRP A 193 16.76 6.84 2.61
C TRP A 193 16.82 5.88 1.42
N ALA A 194 17.17 6.38 0.23
CA ALA A 194 17.27 5.56 -0.98
C ALA A 194 18.38 4.50 -0.88
N GLN A 195 19.42 4.76 -0.09
CA GLN A 195 20.48 3.82 0.27
C GLN A 195 20.10 2.85 1.41
N GLU A 196 18.85 2.88 1.89
CA GLU A 196 18.35 2.07 3.01
C GLU A 196 19.11 2.27 4.34
N LYS A 197 19.78 3.42 4.51
CA LYS A 197 20.50 3.79 5.75
C LYS A 197 19.58 4.39 6.80
N ARG A 198 18.41 4.89 6.40
CA ARG A 198 17.37 5.45 7.27
C ARG A 198 16.22 4.47 7.44
N LYS A 199 16.26 3.69 8.52
CA LYS A 199 15.16 2.79 8.89
C LYS A 199 14.02 3.60 9.52
N LEU A 200 12.79 3.08 9.41
CA LEU A 200 11.59 3.69 9.99
C LEU A 200 11.42 5.17 9.60
N SER A 201 11.42 5.43 8.30
CA SER A 201 11.18 6.77 7.77
C SER A 201 10.26 6.72 6.56
N VAL A 202 9.49 7.79 6.38
CA VAL A 202 8.48 7.93 5.31
C VAL A 202 8.92 9.06 4.40
N LEU A 203 9.07 8.77 3.11
CA LEU A 203 9.37 9.81 2.12
C LEU A 203 8.08 10.43 1.57
N HIS A 204 7.81 11.69 1.91
CA HIS A 204 6.71 12.49 1.37
C HIS A 204 7.17 13.24 0.12
N ILE A 205 6.77 12.75 -1.04
CA ILE A 205 7.14 13.36 -2.34
C ILE A 205 6.61 14.80 -2.42
N HIS A 206 5.38 15.05 -1.97
CA HIS A 206 4.78 16.40 -1.96
C HIS A 206 5.02 17.21 -0.69
N GLY A 207 5.84 16.70 0.23
CA GLY A 207 6.05 17.27 1.55
C GLY A 207 4.96 16.85 2.54
N VAL A 208 5.13 17.25 3.79
CA VAL A 208 4.28 16.89 4.93
C VAL A 208 3.75 18.15 5.60
N TYR A 209 2.51 18.13 6.08
CA TYR A 209 1.86 19.34 6.64
C TYR A 209 2.57 19.91 7.88
N THR A 210 3.29 19.07 8.64
CA THR A 210 4.12 19.49 9.77
C THR A 210 5.36 20.26 9.35
N ASN A 211 5.74 20.22 8.06
CA ASN A 211 6.75 21.06 7.44
C ASN A 211 6.20 21.82 6.20
N PRO A 212 5.37 22.86 6.39
CA PRO A 212 4.73 23.59 5.28
C PRO A 212 5.71 24.21 4.29
N SER A 213 6.94 24.52 4.73
CA SER A 213 8.01 25.04 3.87
C SER A 213 8.48 24.01 2.83
N GLY A 214 8.33 22.72 3.13
CA GLY A 214 8.67 21.61 2.25
C GLY A 214 7.53 21.15 1.34
N ILE A 215 6.33 21.74 1.47
CA ILE A 215 5.20 21.41 0.60
C ILE A 215 5.43 21.93 -0.81
N VAL A 216 5.33 21.02 -1.77
CA VAL A 216 5.50 21.33 -3.19
C VAL A 216 4.31 20.78 -3.96
N LEU A 217 3.53 21.70 -4.53
CA LEU A 217 2.36 21.36 -5.38
C LEU A 217 2.67 21.43 -6.88
N HIS A 218 3.87 21.87 -7.26
CA HIS A 218 4.25 22.07 -8.65
C HIS A 218 5.62 21.43 -8.94
N PRO A 219 5.81 20.72 -10.07
CA PRO A 219 7.07 20.04 -10.40
C PRO A 219 8.33 20.92 -10.34
N ALA A 220 8.18 22.23 -10.57
CA ALA A 220 9.28 23.20 -10.44
C ALA A 220 9.91 23.25 -9.03
N GLY A 221 9.19 22.85 -7.98
CA GLY A 221 9.73 22.82 -6.62
C GLY A 221 10.72 21.67 -6.36
N TYR A 222 10.84 20.70 -7.27
CA TYR A 222 11.75 19.55 -7.13
C TYR A 222 13.01 19.63 -7.97
N GLN A 223 13.26 20.78 -8.63
CA GLN A 223 14.38 20.92 -9.57
C GLN A 223 15.73 20.55 -8.94
N ASN A 224 15.92 20.77 -7.64
CA ASN A 224 17.16 20.42 -6.95
C ASN A 224 17.37 18.90 -6.92
N VAL A 225 16.40 18.12 -6.42
CA VAL A 225 16.45 16.65 -6.42
C VAL A 225 16.51 16.08 -7.83
N LEU A 226 15.66 16.57 -8.75
CA LEU A 226 15.60 16.06 -10.13
C LEU A 226 16.90 16.32 -10.91
N ARG A 227 17.69 17.35 -10.53
CA ARG A 227 19.00 17.64 -11.12
C ARG A 227 20.15 16.98 -10.38
N ASN A 228 19.94 16.54 -9.14
CA ASN A 228 20.95 15.82 -8.38
C ASN A 228 21.09 14.39 -8.93
N THR A 229 22.14 14.17 -9.71
CA THR A 229 22.40 12.90 -10.39
C THR A 229 22.66 11.75 -9.43
N GLU A 230 23.22 12.01 -8.24
CA GLU A 230 23.47 10.97 -7.24
C GLU A 230 22.16 10.50 -6.61
N VAL A 231 21.31 11.44 -6.17
CA VAL A 231 20.01 11.13 -5.59
C VAL A 231 19.13 10.40 -6.59
N MET A 232 19.01 10.93 -7.82
CA MET A 232 18.20 10.31 -8.86
C MET A 232 18.67 8.90 -9.21
N ARG A 233 19.97 8.66 -9.24
CA ARG A 233 20.53 7.32 -9.48
C ARG A 233 20.14 6.33 -8.38
N GLU A 234 20.20 6.72 -7.11
CA GLU A 234 19.79 5.81 -6.02
C GLU A 234 18.27 5.61 -5.98
N ILE A 235 17.47 6.65 -6.25
CA ILE A 235 16.01 6.53 -6.38
C ILE A 235 15.64 5.57 -7.52
N GLN A 236 16.26 5.71 -8.69
CA GLN A 236 15.99 4.85 -9.85
C GLN A 236 16.37 3.40 -9.59
N LYS A 237 17.49 3.15 -8.90
CA LYS A 237 17.90 1.80 -8.47
C LYS A 237 16.85 1.13 -7.60
N LEU A 238 16.05 1.88 -6.81
CA LEU A 238 14.96 1.27 -6.05
C LEU A 238 13.92 0.65 -6.98
N TYR A 239 13.55 1.34 -8.06
CA TYR A 239 12.57 0.83 -9.02
C TYR A 239 13.11 -0.36 -9.82
N GLU A 240 14.42 -0.41 -10.07
CA GLU A 240 15.10 -1.53 -10.73
C GLU A 240 15.26 -2.77 -9.84
N ASN A 241 15.40 -2.59 -8.52
CA ASN A 241 15.79 -3.68 -7.59
C ASN A 241 14.72 -4.05 -6.55
N LYS A 242 13.63 -3.29 -6.44
CA LYS A 242 12.54 -3.55 -5.50
C LYS A 242 11.19 -3.55 -6.19
N SER A 243 10.30 -4.42 -5.72
CA SER A 243 8.91 -4.46 -6.16
C SER A 243 8.13 -3.34 -5.48
N PHE A 244 7.55 -2.45 -6.27
CA PHE A 244 6.68 -1.39 -5.74
C PHE A 244 5.30 -1.97 -5.49
N LEU A 245 4.76 -1.75 -4.28
CA LEU A 245 3.40 -2.12 -3.89
C LEU A 245 2.59 -0.85 -3.65
N PHE A 246 1.75 -0.51 -4.61
CA PHE A 246 0.89 0.66 -4.59
C PHE A 246 -0.39 0.36 -3.80
N LEU A 247 -0.63 1.16 -2.76
CA LEU A 247 -1.72 1.00 -1.80
C LEU A 247 -2.57 2.28 -1.79
N GLY A 248 -3.81 2.19 -2.27
CA GLY A 248 -4.70 3.35 -2.31
C GLY A 248 -4.28 4.43 -3.34
N CYS A 249 -3.50 4.04 -4.35
CA CYS A 249 -2.91 4.94 -5.36
C CYS A 249 -3.78 5.08 -6.61
N GLY A 250 -4.95 5.73 -6.49
CA GLY A 250 -5.86 5.91 -7.63
C GLY A 250 -5.27 6.75 -8.76
N TRP A 251 -4.56 7.83 -8.42
CA TRP A 251 -4.00 8.81 -9.36
C TRP A 251 -2.48 9.00 -9.23
N THR A 252 -1.85 8.40 -8.21
CA THR A 252 -0.41 8.57 -7.94
C THR A 252 0.48 8.17 -9.11
N VAL A 253 0.07 7.18 -9.90
CA VAL A 253 0.80 6.72 -11.10
C VAL A 253 0.72 7.69 -12.28
N ASP A 254 -0.20 8.65 -12.23
CA ASP A 254 -0.35 9.73 -13.20
C ASP A 254 0.27 11.04 -12.71
N ASP A 255 0.78 11.06 -11.46
CA ASP A 255 1.53 12.20 -10.95
C ASP A 255 2.84 12.38 -11.70
N THR A 256 3.07 13.59 -12.23
CA THR A 256 4.23 13.90 -13.06
C THR A 256 5.55 13.82 -12.28
N THR A 257 5.53 14.10 -10.98
CA THR A 257 6.74 14.04 -10.14
C THR A 257 7.09 12.59 -9.87
N PHE A 258 6.11 11.77 -9.50
CA PHE A 258 6.27 10.33 -9.33
C PHE A 258 6.75 9.67 -10.62
N GLN A 259 6.16 10.05 -11.76
CA GLN A 259 6.59 9.58 -13.08
C GLN A 259 8.04 9.94 -13.35
N ALA A 260 8.44 11.20 -13.14
CA ALA A 260 9.82 11.65 -13.34
C ALA A 260 10.81 10.95 -12.40
N LEU A 261 10.41 10.63 -11.17
CA LEU A 261 11.27 9.96 -10.20
C LEU A 261 11.45 8.46 -10.51
N PHE A 262 10.37 7.77 -10.92
CA PHE A 262 10.35 6.31 -10.93
C PHE A 262 9.94 5.66 -12.27
N LEU A 263 9.05 6.27 -13.06
CA LEU A 263 8.46 5.59 -14.22
C LEU A 263 9.12 5.98 -15.56
N GLU A 264 9.39 7.26 -15.77
CA GLU A 264 9.96 7.79 -17.03
C GLU A 264 11.49 7.72 -17.04
N ALA A 265 12.12 7.77 -15.87
CA ALA A 265 13.57 7.85 -15.79
C ALA A 265 14.27 6.50 -15.95
N VAL A 266 13.53 5.39 -15.84
CA VAL A 266 14.06 4.03 -16.00
C VAL A 266 14.03 3.69 -17.50
N LYS A 267 15.19 3.82 -18.15
CA LYS A 267 15.34 3.65 -19.61
C LYS A 267 15.11 2.22 -20.11
N HIS A 268 15.13 1.23 -19.20
CA HIS A 268 14.91 -0.18 -19.51
C HIS A 268 13.69 -0.67 -18.72
N LYS A 269 12.79 -1.43 -19.36
CA LYS A 269 11.70 -2.08 -18.61
C LYS A 269 12.33 -2.98 -17.55
N SER A 270 12.06 -2.69 -16.28
CA SER A 270 12.47 -3.56 -15.17
C SER A 270 11.83 -4.94 -15.38
N ASP A 271 12.62 -6.00 -15.19
CA ASP A 271 12.10 -7.38 -15.17
C ASP A 271 11.31 -7.67 -13.88
N LEU A 272 11.32 -6.74 -12.91
CA LEU A 272 10.58 -6.88 -11.67
C LEU A 272 9.08 -6.64 -11.86
N GLU A 273 8.31 -7.48 -11.17
CA GLU A 273 6.87 -7.27 -11.04
C GLU A 273 6.60 -6.19 -9.99
N HIS A 274 5.89 -5.14 -10.39
CA HIS A 274 5.28 -4.17 -9.48
C HIS A 274 3.79 -4.51 -9.31
N PHE A 275 3.16 -4.03 -8.25
CA PHE A 275 1.81 -4.45 -7.87
C PHE A 275 0.97 -3.27 -7.39
N MET A 276 -0.30 -3.24 -7.75
CA MET A 276 -1.23 -2.22 -7.28
C MET A 276 -2.49 -2.85 -6.72
N LEU A 277 -2.82 -2.54 -5.47
CA LEU A 277 -4.05 -2.97 -4.83
C LEU A 277 -5.16 -1.94 -5.05
N VAL A 278 -6.23 -2.35 -5.72
CA VAL A 278 -7.36 -1.48 -6.04
C VAL A 278 -8.70 -2.11 -5.68
N ARG A 279 -9.72 -1.27 -5.53
CA ARG A 279 -11.11 -1.72 -5.43
C ARG A 279 -11.53 -2.32 -6.78
N ARG A 280 -12.38 -3.35 -6.78
CA ARG A 280 -12.87 -3.95 -8.04
C ARG A 280 -13.59 -2.94 -8.91
N GLY A 281 -14.41 -2.06 -8.31
CA GLY A 281 -15.13 -1.01 -9.02
C GLY A 281 -15.98 -1.54 -10.18
N ASP A 282 -16.19 -0.68 -11.17
CA ASP A 282 -16.77 -1.04 -12.45
C ASP A 282 -15.83 -1.98 -13.24
N VAL A 283 -16.42 -2.93 -13.98
CA VAL A 283 -15.65 -3.98 -14.68
C VAL A 283 -14.82 -3.41 -15.81
N ASP A 284 -15.34 -2.44 -16.55
CA ASP A 284 -14.66 -1.89 -17.72
C ASP A 284 -13.60 -0.88 -17.30
N GLU A 285 -13.87 -0.06 -16.28
CA GLU A 285 -12.85 0.78 -15.64
C GLU A 285 -11.68 -0.06 -15.11
N PHE A 286 -11.98 -1.17 -14.41
CA PHE A 286 -10.94 -2.06 -13.88
C PHE A 286 -10.10 -2.71 -14.97
N LYS A 287 -10.73 -3.15 -16.08
CA LYS A 287 -10.00 -3.72 -17.23
C LYS A 287 -9.07 -2.69 -17.85
N LYS A 288 -9.58 -1.48 -18.12
CA LYS A 288 -8.81 -0.37 -18.69
C LYS A 288 -7.62 -0.01 -17.79
N LEU A 289 -7.84 0.10 -16.48
CA LEU A 289 -6.76 0.36 -15.52
C LEU A 289 -5.71 -0.76 -15.57
N ARG A 290 -6.15 -2.02 -15.59
CA ARG A 290 -5.24 -3.17 -15.63
C ARG A 290 -4.38 -3.20 -16.89
N GLU A 291 -4.95 -2.90 -18.06
CA GLU A 291 -4.21 -2.83 -19.33
C GLU A 291 -3.18 -1.70 -19.29
N ASN A 292 -3.61 -0.48 -18.93
CA ASN A 292 -2.73 0.68 -18.84
C ASN A 292 -1.56 0.49 -17.86
N MET A 293 -1.81 -0.16 -16.72
CA MET A 293 -0.78 -0.42 -15.71
C MET A 293 0.15 -1.56 -16.10
N LEU A 294 -0.35 -2.56 -16.84
CA LEU A 294 0.48 -3.67 -17.31
C LEU A 294 1.55 -3.21 -18.31
N ASP A 295 1.24 -2.22 -19.15
CA ASP A 295 2.22 -1.59 -20.04
C ASP A 295 3.37 -0.92 -19.28
N LYS A 296 3.10 -0.45 -18.06
CA LYS A 296 4.04 0.12 -17.09
C LYS A 296 4.72 -0.94 -16.20
N GLY A 297 4.45 -2.24 -16.41
CA GLY A 297 4.99 -3.35 -15.58
C GLY A 297 4.30 -3.55 -14.23
N ILE A 298 3.12 -2.96 -14.03
CA ILE A 298 2.38 -2.98 -12.76
C ILE A 298 1.17 -3.92 -12.86
N LYS A 299 1.15 -4.95 -12.02
CA LYS A 299 0.03 -5.90 -11.89
C LYS A 299 -1.05 -5.35 -10.97
N VAL A 300 -2.21 -5.05 -11.54
CA VAL A 300 -3.38 -4.59 -10.79
C VAL A 300 -4.13 -5.78 -10.16
N ILE A 301 -4.32 -5.72 -8.84
CA ILE A 301 -4.96 -6.77 -8.03
C ILE A 301 -6.15 -6.15 -7.29
N SER A 302 -7.31 -6.78 -7.40
CA SER A 302 -8.49 -6.35 -6.65
C SER A 302 -8.47 -6.93 -5.24
N TYR A 303 -8.56 -6.07 -4.21
CA TYR A 303 -8.68 -6.53 -2.82
C TYR A 303 -10.13 -6.84 -2.39
N GLY A 304 -11.12 -6.28 -3.10
CA GLY A 304 -12.52 -6.34 -2.69
C GLY A 304 -13.40 -5.41 -3.51
N ASN A 305 -14.67 -5.27 -3.12
CA ASN A 305 -15.63 -4.37 -3.76
C ASN A 305 -15.74 -3.04 -3.02
N ASP A 306 -15.36 -2.99 -1.74
CA ASP A 306 -15.53 -1.85 -0.85
C ASP A 306 -14.19 -1.46 -0.20
N TYR A 307 -13.99 -0.18 0.13
CA TYR A 307 -12.74 0.27 0.79
C TYR A 307 -12.49 -0.43 2.13
N ALA A 308 -13.56 -0.80 2.84
CA ALA A 308 -13.51 -1.57 4.08
C ALA A 308 -12.95 -3.01 3.90
N ASP A 309 -12.86 -3.53 2.67
CA ASP A 309 -12.24 -4.83 2.41
C ASP A 309 -10.70 -4.78 2.45
N LEU A 310 -10.11 -3.58 2.28
CA LEU A 310 -8.66 -3.42 2.17
C LEU A 310 -7.90 -3.80 3.45
N PRO A 311 -8.28 -3.36 4.67
CA PRO A 311 -7.56 -3.71 5.89
C PRO A 311 -7.38 -5.22 6.09
N GLU A 312 -8.47 -6.00 5.97
CA GLU A 312 -8.42 -7.45 6.16
C GLU A 312 -7.64 -8.15 5.03
N TYR A 313 -7.83 -7.73 3.78
CA TYR A 313 -7.06 -8.26 2.65
C TYR A 313 -5.56 -8.02 2.85
N PHE A 314 -5.18 -6.80 3.22
CA PHE A 314 -3.79 -6.40 3.38
C PHE A 314 -3.14 -7.05 4.61
N LYS A 315 -3.87 -7.19 5.72
CA LYS A 315 -3.42 -7.93 6.89
C LYS A 315 -3.03 -9.37 6.54
N ARG A 316 -3.91 -10.09 5.83
CA ARG A 316 -3.62 -11.45 5.35
C ARG A 316 -2.42 -11.50 4.42
N LEU A 317 -2.28 -10.52 3.53
CA LEU A 317 -1.13 -10.42 2.64
C LEU A 317 0.18 -10.22 3.43
N THR A 318 0.17 -9.29 4.37
CA THR A 318 1.31 -9.00 5.25
C THR A 318 1.71 -10.23 6.07
N CYS A 319 0.75 -11.02 6.57
CA CYS A 319 1.04 -12.28 7.23
C CYS A 319 1.82 -13.25 6.33
N GLU A 320 1.41 -13.44 5.07
CA GLU A 320 2.13 -14.34 4.14
C GLU A 320 3.54 -13.81 3.82
N ILE A 321 3.68 -12.51 3.57
CA ILE A 321 4.97 -11.85 3.27
C ILE A 321 5.93 -11.98 4.47
N SER A 322 5.41 -11.81 5.69
CA SER A 322 6.21 -11.88 6.92
C SER A 322 6.50 -13.30 7.42
N THR A 323 5.62 -14.28 7.15
CA THR A 323 5.80 -15.67 7.62
C THR A 323 6.87 -16.42 6.85
N ARG A 324 6.99 -16.19 5.53
CA ARG A 324 8.05 -16.85 4.72
C ARG A 324 9.45 -16.32 5.00
N GLY A 325 9.57 -15.13 5.59
CA GLY A 325 10.84 -14.65 6.15
C GLY A 325 11.29 -15.39 7.42
N ARG A 326 10.42 -16.22 8.01
CA ARG A 326 10.67 -16.91 9.28
C ARG A 326 10.91 -18.41 9.14
N SER A 327 10.36 -19.06 8.12
CA SER A 327 10.39 -20.53 7.97
C SER A 327 11.58 -21.09 7.19
N GLY A 328 12.54 -20.27 6.76
CA GLY A 328 13.68 -20.74 5.97
C GLY A 328 13.38 -20.97 4.48
N GLU A 329 14.45 -21.21 3.70
CA GLU A 329 14.42 -21.26 2.23
C GLU A 329 14.54 -22.70 1.73
N VAL A 330 13.62 -23.13 0.85
CA VAL A 330 13.70 -24.46 0.22
C VAL A 330 14.96 -24.53 -0.63
N THR A 331 15.87 -25.43 -0.28
CA THR A 331 17.15 -25.64 -0.98
C THR A 331 17.06 -26.79 -1.98
N LYS A 332 16.14 -27.73 -1.78
CA LYS A 332 15.99 -28.90 -2.67
C LYS A 332 14.57 -29.42 -2.66
N ILE A 333 14.11 -29.88 -3.82
CA ILE A 333 12.88 -30.66 -4.00
C ILE A 333 13.31 -32.05 -4.49
N ASN A 334 12.64 -33.10 -4.05
CA ASN A 334 12.99 -34.46 -4.47
C ASN A 334 12.41 -34.77 -5.85
N GLU A 335 13.17 -34.44 -6.89
CA GLU A 335 12.76 -34.62 -8.29
C GLU A 335 12.48 -36.10 -8.64
N VAL A 336 13.08 -37.06 -7.91
CA VAL A 336 12.87 -38.51 -8.10
C VAL A 336 11.41 -38.91 -7.88
N LEU A 337 10.67 -38.18 -7.04
CA LEU A 337 9.26 -38.44 -6.78
C LEU A 337 8.35 -38.11 -7.96
N THR A 338 8.83 -37.34 -8.94
CA THR A 338 8.08 -37.06 -10.18
C THR A 338 7.89 -38.33 -11.00
N GLU A 339 8.92 -39.17 -11.05
CA GLU A 339 8.91 -40.43 -11.80
C GLU A 339 8.51 -41.61 -10.91
N ASN A 340 8.83 -41.55 -9.61
CA ASN A 340 8.61 -42.64 -8.66
C ASN A 340 7.91 -42.15 -7.38
N PRO A 341 6.63 -41.73 -7.44
CA PRO A 341 5.89 -41.21 -6.28
C PRO A 341 5.70 -42.25 -5.17
N GLY A 342 5.79 -43.55 -5.50
CA GLY A 342 5.66 -44.64 -4.54
C GLY A 342 6.74 -44.69 -3.46
N PHE A 343 7.85 -43.95 -3.61
CA PHE A 343 8.86 -43.82 -2.56
C PHE A 343 8.34 -43.11 -1.31
N VAL A 344 7.34 -42.24 -1.44
CA VAL A 344 6.67 -41.59 -0.29
C VAL A 344 6.10 -42.62 0.68
N ASN A 345 5.66 -43.79 0.19
CA ASN A 345 5.10 -44.85 1.04
C ASN A 345 6.12 -45.91 1.44
N ARG A 346 7.06 -46.24 0.54
CA ARG A 346 7.99 -47.38 0.73
C ARG A 346 9.34 -47.01 1.36
N SER A 347 9.73 -45.74 1.30
CA SER A 347 11.05 -45.25 1.75
C SER A 347 10.91 -43.86 2.39
N TYR A 348 9.89 -43.66 3.24
CA TYR A 348 9.47 -42.34 3.72
C TYR A 348 10.52 -41.54 4.49
N TYR A 349 11.47 -42.21 5.16
CA TYR A 349 12.59 -41.56 5.86
C TYR A 349 13.84 -41.36 5.00
N GLU A 350 13.99 -42.15 3.93
CA GLU A 350 15.17 -42.14 3.07
C GLU A 350 14.81 -41.53 1.72
N ASP A 351 14.53 -42.33 0.69
CA ASP A 351 14.33 -41.87 -0.69
C ASP A 351 13.02 -41.09 -0.92
N GLY A 352 12.10 -41.17 0.04
CA GLY A 352 10.76 -40.56 0.03
C GLY A 352 10.69 -39.15 0.59
N TRP A 353 11.82 -38.52 0.94
CA TRP A 353 11.86 -37.14 1.44
C TRP A 353 11.22 -36.17 0.43
N LEU A 354 10.50 -35.15 0.90
CA LEU A 354 9.74 -34.24 0.01
C LEU A 354 10.55 -33.00 -0.38
N ILE A 355 11.04 -32.28 0.63
CA ILE A 355 11.81 -31.04 0.48
C ILE A 355 12.98 -31.00 1.47
N LYS A 356 14.02 -30.26 1.11
CA LYS A 356 15.06 -29.81 2.04
C LYS A 356 15.02 -28.29 2.07
N MET A 357 15.22 -27.72 3.24
CA MET A 357 15.23 -26.27 3.42
C MET A 357 16.26 -25.84 4.44
N THR A 358 16.75 -24.60 4.33
CA THR A 358 17.44 -23.93 5.42
C THR A 358 16.44 -23.60 6.53
N LEU A 359 16.91 -23.44 7.76
CA LEU A 359 16.11 -22.91 8.86
C LEU A 359 16.61 -21.51 9.18
N SER A 360 15.71 -20.51 9.18
CA SER A 360 16.06 -19.15 9.55
C SER A 360 16.30 -18.99 11.07
N LYS A 361 15.73 -19.90 11.88
CA LYS A 361 15.91 -19.96 13.32
C LYS A 361 16.36 -21.36 13.76
N PRO A 362 17.59 -21.52 14.25
CA PRO A 362 18.10 -22.82 14.68
C PRO A 362 17.32 -23.49 15.82
N SER A 363 16.53 -22.72 16.59
CA SER A 363 15.72 -23.21 17.73
C SER A 363 14.26 -23.58 17.38
N GLU A 364 13.85 -23.47 16.12
CA GLU A 364 12.52 -23.96 15.69
C GLU A 364 12.33 -25.48 15.83
N PRO A 365 13.34 -26.34 15.59
CA PRO A 365 13.25 -27.78 15.81
C PRO A 365 12.97 -28.17 17.27
N ASP A 366 13.40 -27.36 18.24
CA ASP A 366 13.21 -27.62 19.68
C ASP A 366 11.73 -27.68 20.10
N LYS A 367 10.83 -27.16 19.24
CA LYS A 367 9.37 -27.17 19.46
C LYS A 367 8.67 -28.36 18.81
N LEU A 368 9.39 -29.16 18.01
CA LEU A 368 8.86 -30.36 17.38
C LEU A 368 8.83 -31.50 18.40
N MET A 369 7.97 -32.49 18.16
CA MET A 369 7.95 -33.69 18.97
C MET A 369 9.27 -34.44 18.80
N SER A 370 9.83 -34.93 19.91
CA SER A 370 10.86 -35.97 19.83
C SER A 370 10.25 -37.25 19.26
N GLU A 371 11.10 -38.16 18.79
CA GLU A 371 10.67 -39.45 18.29
C GLU A 371 9.83 -40.20 19.33
N GLU A 372 10.27 -40.22 20.59
CA GLU A 372 9.54 -40.88 21.68
C GLU A 372 8.20 -40.19 22.01
N ALA A 373 8.14 -38.87 21.87
CA ALA A 373 6.91 -38.11 22.07
C ALA A 373 5.90 -38.38 20.95
N TYR A 374 6.38 -38.54 19.71
CA TYR A 374 5.54 -38.85 18.56
C TYR A 374 5.04 -40.30 18.59
N GLU A 375 5.86 -41.26 18.99
CA GLU A 375 5.43 -42.65 19.18
C GLU A 375 4.31 -42.77 20.23
N LYS A 376 4.45 -42.07 21.37
CA LYS A 376 3.38 -42.01 22.38
C LYS A 376 2.10 -41.38 21.84
N TYR A 377 2.24 -40.34 21.02
CA TYR A 377 1.11 -39.68 20.40
C TYR A 377 0.36 -40.61 19.43
N ILE A 378 1.07 -41.33 18.55
CA ILE A 378 0.45 -42.33 17.66
C ILE A 378 -0.27 -43.40 18.47
N LYS A 379 0.39 -43.95 19.49
CA LYS A 379 -0.19 -44.99 20.33
C LYS A 379 -1.48 -44.53 21.03
N SER A 380 -1.55 -43.26 21.44
CA SER A 380 -2.76 -42.67 22.04
C SER A 380 -3.91 -42.42 21.06
N ILE A 381 -3.67 -42.50 19.74
CA ILE A 381 -4.69 -42.39 18.70
C ILE A 381 -5.21 -43.77 18.28
N GLU A 382 -4.37 -44.80 18.40
CA GLU A 382 -4.72 -46.19 18.06
C GLU A 382 -5.39 -46.96 19.21
N GLU A 383 -5.28 -46.45 20.45
CA GLU A 383 -6.04 -46.89 21.64
C GLU A 383 -7.34 -46.10 21.80
#